data_AF-A0A151SRX9-F1
#
_entry.id   AF-A0A151SRX9-F1
#
_cell.length_a   1.000
_cell.length_b   1.000
_cell.length_c   1.000
_cell.angle_alpha   90.00
_cell.angle_beta   90.00
_cell.angle_gamma   90.00
#
_symmetry.space_group_name_H-M   'P 1'
#
loop_
_entity.id
_entity.type
_entity.pdbx_description
1 polymer ?
#
loop_
_entity_poly.entity_id
_entity_poly.type
_entity_poly.pdbx_seq_one_letter_code
_entity_poly.pdbx_strand_id
1 'polypeptide(L)'
;MAGIYSEFGVEGEADKTKVFSSIKYMMSVWPTETALVWGELSQAILSKDWEKARDAKKSVEERQRELQRERVSKGQSWVPKHFIVSYTKEKGWDCSPIQKWVQNAPIVIM
;
A
#
# COMPACT_ATOMS: atom_id res chain seq x y z
N MET A 1 25.07 -48.12 -20.21
CA MET A 1 23.70 -47.58 -20.31
C MET A 1 23.29 -47.18 -18.89
N ALA A 2 23.33 -45.89 -18.53
CA ALA A 2 22.26 -44.88 -18.69
C ALA A 2 21.05 -45.21 -17.81
N GLY A 3 20.51 -44.36 -16.92
CA GLY A 3 20.74 -42.99 -16.44
C GLY A 3 19.74 -42.79 -15.29
N ILE A 4 20.12 -42.24 -14.13
CA ILE A 4 19.91 -40.86 -13.67
C ILE A 4 18.68 -40.10 -14.25
N TYR A 5 17.78 -39.65 -13.36
CA TYR A 5 16.68 -38.68 -13.55
C TYR A 5 15.61 -39.12 -14.58
N SER A 6 14.29 -38.94 -14.47
CA SER A 6 13.36 -37.98 -13.84
C SER A 6 11.93 -38.55 -14.16
N GLU A 7 10.81 -38.25 -13.51
CA GLU A 7 10.02 -37.03 -13.69
C GLU A 7 8.66 -37.11 -12.95
N PHE A 8 8.32 -35.98 -12.33
CA PHE A 8 6.99 -35.34 -12.18
C PHE A 8 5.82 -36.08 -11.53
N GLY A 9 5.55 -35.70 -10.28
CA GLY A 9 4.30 -35.97 -9.56
C GLY A 9 3.91 -34.81 -8.64
N VAL A 10 3.52 -33.68 -9.27
CA VAL A 10 2.65 -32.61 -8.76
C VAL A 10 2.98 -32.05 -7.37
N GLU A 11 3.86 -31.04 -7.34
CA GLU A 11 3.98 -30.15 -6.18
C GLU A 11 2.64 -29.44 -5.92
N GLY A 12 2.25 -29.46 -4.65
CA GLY A 12 0.97 -28.99 -4.18
C GLY A 12 0.73 -27.52 -4.50
N GLU A 13 -0.52 -27.26 -4.92
CA GLU A 13 -1.13 -25.94 -5.04
C GLU A 13 -0.81 -25.10 -3.80
N ALA A 14 0.13 -24.16 -3.95
CA ALA A 14 0.44 -23.18 -2.92
C ALA A 14 -0.84 -22.38 -2.63
N ASP A 15 -1.35 -22.52 -1.40
CA ASP A 15 -2.51 -21.81 -0.88
C ASP A 15 -2.28 -20.29 -1.02
N LYS A 16 -2.98 -19.70 -2.00
CA LYS A 16 -2.86 -18.31 -2.45
C LYS A 16 -3.32 -17.30 -1.38
N THR A 17 -3.64 -17.75 -0.17
CA THR A 17 -4.03 -16.91 0.96
C THR A 17 -2.88 -16.55 1.91
N LYS A 18 -1.68 -17.13 1.76
CA LYS A 18 -0.62 -17.07 2.79
C LYS A 18 0.32 -15.83 2.77
N VAL A 19 0.02 -14.77 2.02
CA VAL A 19 0.82 -13.53 2.03
C VAL A 19 -0.06 -12.28 2.09
N PHE A 20 -1.05 -12.27 2.98
CA PHE A 20 -1.67 -11.02 3.42
C PHE A 20 -0.95 -10.60 4.69
N SER A 21 0.17 -9.89 4.55
CA SER A 21 0.96 -9.39 5.68
C SER A 21 0.03 -8.68 6.67
N SER A 22 -0.20 -9.33 7.82
CA SER A 22 -1.11 -8.98 8.92
C SER A 22 -1.68 -7.57 8.83
N ILE A 23 -2.75 -7.37 8.03
CA ILE A 23 -3.50 -6.13 8.03
C ILE A 23 -4.16 -6.07 9.41
N LYS A 24 -3.70 -5.10 10.21
CA LYS A 24 -4.22 -4.84 11.54
C LYS A 24 -5.75 -4.78 11.47
N TYR A 25 -6.43 -5.43 12.41
CA TYR A 25 -7.89 -5.48 12.48
C TYR A 25 -8.49 -4.09 12.23
N MET A 26 -9.48 -3.95 11.33
CA MET A 26 -9.96 -2.68 10.75
C MET A 26 -10.32 -1.58 11.76
N MET A 27 -10.55 -1.94 13.02
CA MET A 27 -10.78 -1.00 14.13
C MET A 27 -9.53 -0.22 14.59
N SER A 28 -8.32 -0.63 14.19
CA SER A 28 -7.04 -0.09 14.68
C SER A 28 -6.12 0.47 13.59
N VAL A 29 -6.68 0.56 12.38
CA VAL A 29 -6.05 1.00 11.14
C VAL A 29 -6.25 2.51 11.03
N TRP A 30 -5.20 3.27 10.74
CA TRP A 30 -5.31 4.73 10.66
C TRP A 30 -6.23 5.11 9.49
N PRO A 31 -7.04 6.19 9.61
CA PRO A 31 -7.93 6.64 8.54
C PRO A 31 -7.24 6.96 7.20
N THR A 32 -5.91 7.11 7.21
CA THR A 32 -5.09 7.37 6.02
C THR A 32 -4.44 6.12 5.42
N GLU A 33 -4.70 4.92 5.97
CA GLU A 33 -4.15 3.69 5.43
C GLU A 33 -4.85 3.30 4.12
N THR A 34 -4.05 2.80 3.18
CA THR A 34 -4.48 2.44 1.83
C THR A 34 -5.69 1.51 1.83
N ALA A 35 -5.71 0.52 2.72
CA ALA A 35 -6.80 -0.45 2.81
C ALA A 35 -8.15 0.19 3.19
N LEU A 36 -8.15 1.24 4.02
CA LEU A 36 -9.38 1.97 4.34
C LEU A 36 -9.73 2.98 3.26
N VAL A 37 -8.76 3.78 2.81
CA VAL A 37 -8.99 4.83 1.80
C VAL A 37 -9.51 4.25 0.49
N TRP A 38 -8.97 3.11 0.06
CA TRP A 38 -9.36 2.42 -1.17
C TRP A 38 -10.25 1.20 -0.91
N GLY A 39 -10.78 1.04 0.31
CA GLY A 39 -11.60 -0.10 0.69
C GLY A 39 -12.86 -0.21 -0.15
N GLU A 40 -13.59 0.89 -0.30
CA GLU A 40 -14.82 0.94 -1.11
C GLU A 40 -14.54 0.66 -2.59
N LEU A 41 -13.48 1.25 -3.15
CA LEU A 41 -13.05 0.97 -4.52
C LEU A 41 -12.72 -0.51 -4.69
N SER A 42 -11.94 -1.09 -3.77
CA SER A 42 -11.54 -2.50 -3.81
C SER A 42 -12.76 -3.41 -3.76
N GLN A 43 -13.74 -3.11 -2.90
CA GLN A 43 -15.00 -3.87 -2.83
C GLN A 43 -15.82 -3.75 -4.11
N ALA A 44 -15.93 -2.55 -4.69
CA ALA A 44 -16.63 -2.34 -5.95
C ALA A 44 -15.97 -3.13 -7.10
N ILE A 45 -14.64 -3.13 -7.19
CA ILE A 45 -13.87 -3.92 -8.16
C ILE A 45 -14.12 -5.43 -7.97
N LEU A 46 -14.09 -5.92 -6.73
CA LEU A 46 -14.37 -7.34 -6.43
C LEU A 46 -15.80 -7.73 -6.82
N SER A 47 -16.76 -6.83 -6.63
CA SER A 47 -18.16 -7.01 -7.05
C SER A 47 -18.40 -6.79 -8.55
N LYS A 48 -17.38 -6.38 -9.31
CA LYS A 48 -17.44 -6.00 -10.74
C LYS A 48 -18.41 -4.84 -11.03
N ASP A 49 -18.70 -4.03 -10.02
CA ASP A 49 -19.49 -2.81 -10.16
C ASP A 49 -18.57 -1.66 -10.59
N TRP A 50 -18.45 -1.49 -11.90
CA TRP A 50 -17.53 -0.52 -12.51
C TRP A 50 -17.99 0.93 -12.35
N GLU A 51 -19.30 1.16 -12.24
CA GLU A 51 -19.86 2.50 -12.01
C GLU A 51 -19.49 2.96 -10.60
N LYS A 52 -19.79 2.12 -9.61
CA LYS A 52 -19.42 2.38 -8.21
C LYS A 52 -17.92 2.50 -8.01
N ALA A 53 -17.12 1.67 -8.70
CA ALA A 53 -15.68 1.78 -8.65
C ALA A 53 -15.17 3.13 -9.19
N ARG A 54 -15.76 3.62 -10.28
CA ARG A 54 -15.39 4.92 -10.86
C ARG A 54 -15.72 6.07 -9.91
N ASP A 55 -16.88 6.03 -9.29
CA ASP A 55 -17.33 7.07 -8.36
C ASP A 55 -16.49 7.06 -7.07
N ALA A 56 -16.24 5.88 -6.50
CA ALA A 56 -15.36 5.73 -5.35
C ALA A 56 -13.96 6.28 -5.65
N LYS A 57 -13.38 5.94 -6.82
CA LYS A 57 -12.08 6.49 -7.25
C LYS A 57 -12.11 8.02 -7.36
N LYS A 58 -13.13 8.57 -8.03
CA LYS A 58 -13.27 10.02 -8.24
C LYS A 58 -13.36 10.76 -6.91
N SER A 59 -14.13 10.24 -5.95
CA SER A 59 -14.30 10.86 -4.63
C SER A 59 -12.97 10.98 -3.86
N VAL A 60 -12.15 9.92 -3.88
CA VAL A 60 -10.84 9.89 -3.22
C VAL A 60 -9.88 10.89 -3.86
N GLU A 61 -9.82 10.92 -5.19
CA GLU A 61 -8.94 11.84 -5.93
C GLU A 61 -9.35 13.32 -5.77
N GLU A 62 -10.64 13.63 -5.81
CA GLU A 62 -11.16 14.99 -5.61
C GLU A 62 -10.87 15.51 -4.21
N ARG A 63 -11.08 14.67 -3.18
CA ARG A 63 -10.74 15.03 -1.80
C ARG A 63 -9.24 15.31 -1.63
N GLN A 64 -8.37 14.51 -2.24
CA GLN A 64 -6.92 14.78 -2.20
C GLN A 64 -6.56 16.07 -2.93
N ARG A 65 -7.23 16.38 -4.05
CA ARG A 65 -7.05 17.63 -4.80
C ARG A 65 -7.48 18.86 -3.99
N GLU A 66 -8.55 18.76 -3.21
CA GLU A 66 -8.97 19.81 -2.27
C GLU A 66 -7.94 20.04 -1.16
N LEU A 67 -7.48 18.97 -0.52
CA LEU A 67 -6.42 19.05 0.50
C LEU A 67 -5.13 19.66 -0.07
N GLN A 68 -4.80 19.40 -1.33
CA GLN A 68 -3.67 20.05 -1.99
C GLN A 68 -3.92 21.55 -2.20
N ARG A 69 -5.11 21.94 -2.70
CA ARG A 69 -5.48 23.34 -2.86
C ARG A 69 -5.45 24.11 -1.54
N GLU A 70 -5.94 23.51 -0.46
CA GLU A 70 -5.89 24.10 0.88
C GLU A 70 -4.45 24.33 1.35
N ARG A 71 -3.56 23.34 1.19
CA ARG A 71 -2.14 23.49 1.57
C ARG A 71 -1.45 24.60 0.79
N VAL A 72 -1.69 24.67 -0.52
CA VAL A 72 -1.16 25.74 -1.37
C VAL A 72 -1.68 27.10 -0.91
N SER A 73 -2.99 27.21 -0.60
CA SER A 73 -3.57 28.46 -0.10
C SER A 73 -2.98 28.92 1.23
N LYS A 74 -2.55 27.97 2.07
CA LYS A 74 -1.88 28.22 3.36
C LYS A 74 -0.36 28.42 3.22
N GLY A 75 0.19 28.36 2.00
CA GLY A 75 1.64 28.41 1.77
C GLY A 75 2.41 27.21 2.33
N GLN A 76 1.73 26.11 2.65
CA GLN A 76 2.33 24.91 3.23
C GLN A 76 2.69 23.92 2.12
N SER A 77 3.89 23.35 2.19
CA SER A 77 4.30 22.22 1.34
C SER A 77 3.89 20.89 1.96
N TRP A 78 3.67 19.87 1.13
CA TRP A 78 3.46 18.51 1.61
C TRP A 78 4.79 17.90 2.05
N VAL A 79 4.83 17.35 3.27
CA VAL A 79 6.01 16.69 3.84
C VAL A 79 5.67 15.22 4.13
N PRO A 80 6.48 14.25 3.67
CA PRO A 80 6.27 12.84 3.99
C PRO A 80 6.37 12.56 5.49
N LYS A 81 5.55 11.64 6.00
CA LYS A 81 5.49 11.34 7.44
C LYS A 81 6.66 10.52 7.99
N HIS A 82 7.26 9.65 7.16
CA HIS A 82 8.27 8.67 7.60
C HIS A 82 9.63 8.86 6.94
N PHE A 83 9.73 9.77 5.97
CA PHE A 83 10.92 9.99 5.16
C PHE A 83 11.25 11.48 5.10
N ILE A 84 12.54 11.79 5.13
CA ILE A 84 13.09 13.11 4.81
C ILE A 84 13.45 13.07 3.35
N VAL A 85 12.85 13.98 2.58
CA VAL A 85 13.10 14.11 1.15
C VAL A 85 13.72 15.46 0.90
N SER A 86 14.90 15.47 0.27
CA SER A 86 15.62 16.69 -0.09
C SER A 86 16.05 16.64 -1.55
N TYR A 87 15.96 17.77 -2.24
CA TYR A 87 16.41 17.88 -3.61
C TYR A 87 17.64 18.78 -3.71
N THR A 88 18.67 18.31 -4.39
CA THR A 88 19.86 19.09 -4.73
C THR A 88 20.10 19.02 -6.25
N LYS A 89 20.55 20.12 -6.87
CA LYS A 89 20.78 20.14 -8.33
C LYS A 89 21.86 19.14 -8.77
N GLU A 90 22.80 18.82 -7.88
CA GLU A 90 23.95 17.95 -8.16
C GLU A 90 23.64 16.46 -8.00
N LYS A 91 22.87 16.09 -6.97
CA LYS A 91 22.56 14.68 -6.66
C LYS A 91 21.11 14.28 -6.96
N GLY A 92 20.26 15.22 -7.35
CA GLY A 92 18.84 14.98 -7.57
C GLY A 92 18.06 14.82 -6.26
N TRP A 93 17.07 13.93 -6.27
CA TRP A 93 16.24 13.61 -5.10
C TRP A 93 16.97 12.63 -4.19
N ASP A 94 17.16 13.03 -2.94
CA ASP A 94 17.64 12.18 -1.86
C ASP A 94 16.50 11.88 -0.88
N CYS A 95 16.44 10.64 -0.40
CA CYS A 95 15.38 10.14 0.47
C CYS A 95 16.00 9.30 1.58
N SER A 96 15.81 9.72 2.83
CA SER A 96 16.27 8.99 4.00
C SER A 96 15.12 8.73 4.99
N PRO A 97 15.09 7.57 5.66
CA PRO A 97 14.07 7.31 6.67
C PRO A 97 14.30 8.20 7.89
N ILE A 98 13.21 8.75 8.44
CA ILE A 98 13.26 9.54 9.69
C ILE A 98 13.67 8.64 10.87
N GLN A 99 13.17 7.41 10.88
CA GLN A 99 13.48 6.41 11.89
C GLN A 99 14.38 5.33 11.27
N LYS A 100 15.57 5.12 11.84
CA LYS A 100 16.54 4.11 11.36
C LYS A 100 16.08 2.67 11.62
N TRP A 101 15.24 2.48 12.63
CA TRP A 101 14.78 1.17 13.09
C TRP A 101 13.27 1.24 13.32
N VAL A 102 12.54 0.31 12.69
CA VAL A 102 11.12 0.09 12.94
C VAL A 102 11.01 -1.10 13.88
N GLN A 103 10.09 -1.03 14.84
CA GLN A 103 9.82 -2.17 15.72
C GLN A 103 9.42 -3.38 14.87
N ASN A 104 9.90 -4.56 15.24
CA ASN A 104 9.51 -5.80 14.57
C ASN A 104 7.98 -5.90 14.57
N ALA A 105 7.40 -6.19 13.42
CA ALA A 105 5.97 -6.44 13.33
C ALA A 105 5.62 -7.55 14.36
N PRO A 106 4.54 -7.41 15.14
CA PRO A 106 4.13 -8.46 16.06
C PRO A 106 3.74 -9.67 15.22
N ILE A 107 4.65 -10.62 15.09
CA ILE A 107 4.38 -11.91 14.46
C ILE A 107 3.55 -12.69 15.47
N VAL A 108 2.23 -12.67 15.30
CA VAL A 108 1.34 -13.56 16.05
C VAL A 108 1.48 -14.93 15.40
N ILE A 109 2.26 -15.81 16.04
CA ILE A 109 2.31 -17.23 15.67
C ILE A 109 1.04 -17.85 16.26
N MET A 110 0.11 -18.26 15.38
CA MET A 110 -1.04 -19.10 15.74
C MET A 110 -0.74 -20.55 15.34
#